data_AF-A0A9D8SBL0-F1
#
_entry.id   AF-A0A9D8SBL0-F1
#
_cell.length_a   1.000
_cell.length_b   1.000
_cell.length_c   1.000
_cell.angle_alpha   90.00
_cell.angle_beta   90.00
_cell.angle_gamma   90.00
#
_symmetry.space_group_name_H-M   'P 1'
#
loop_
_entity.id
_entity.type
_entity.pdbx_description
1 polymer ?
#
loop_
_entity_poly.entity_id
_entity_poly.type
_entity_poly.pdbx_seq_one_letter_code
_entity_poly.pdbx_strand_id
1 'polypeptide(L)'
;IYPCVVLKGTKLEKMAADGLYKPQTVDEAVEICAELIEFYRSRGIEILRVGLHSSDLTQNDSVVSGAFHPAFGELCESEIIYRKLREKIIQNKIRSGVFAFAVNDADISKTVGQKKKNILRLEKEFDIQIKILKKL
;
A
#
# COMPACT_ATOMS: atom_id res chain seq x y z
N ILE A 1 2.32 -10.75 7.81
CA ILE A 1 3.13 -10.23 6.68
C ILE A 1 3.90 -9.02 7.18
N TYR A 2 5.23 -9.10 7.25
CA TYR A 2 6.07 -7.99 7.68
C TYR A 2 7.09 -7.70 6.57
N PRO A 3 7.18 -6.45 6.09
CA PRO A 3 8.24 -6.09 5.18
C PRO A 3 9.60 -6.13 5.91
N CYS A 4 10.67 -6.38 5.17
CA CYS A 4 12.00 -6.37 5.77
C CYS A 4 12.43 -4.94 6.11
N VAL A 5 12.88 -4.74 7.35
CA VAL A 5 13.45 -3.47 7.84
C VAL A 5 14.84 -3.71 8.37
N VAL A 6 15.70 -2.70 8.22
CA VAL A 6 17.06 -2.72 8.74
C VAL A 6 17.06 -2.04 10.10
N LEU A 7 17.44 -2.79 11.13
CA LEU A 7 17.51 -2.31 12.51
C LEU A 7 18.96 -2.08 12.94
N LYS A 8 19.16 -1.09 13.79
CA LYS A 8 20.45 -0.74 14.39
C LYS A 8 21.03 -1.91 15.17
N GLY A 9 22.34 -2.13 15.05
CA GLY A 9 23.07 -3.20 15.72
C GLY A 9 22.87 -4.59 15.11
N THR A 10 22.16 -4.70 13.98
CA THR A 10 21.96 -6.00 13.30
C THR A 10 23.01 -6.24 12.23
N LYS A 11 23.23 -7.52 11.88
CA LYS A 11 24.07 -7.87 10.72
C LYS A 11 23.54 -7.24 9.43
N LEU A 12 22.23 -7.04 9.32
CA LEU A 12 21.59 -6.45 8.15
C LEU A 12 21.95 -4.95 7.99
N GLU A 13 22.14 -4.21 9.09
CA GLU A 13 22.66 -2.83 9.06
C GLU A 13 24.06 -2.80 8.44
N LYS A 14 24.96 -3.67 8.90
CA LYS A 14 26.30 -3.77 8.34
C LYS A 14 26.26 -4.12 6.86
N MET A 15 25.46 -5.11 6.46
CA MET A 15 25.31 -5.48 5.05
C MET A 15 24.75 -4.33 4.20
N ALA A 16 23.82 -3.54 4.74
CA ALA A 16 23.29 -2.37 4.04
C ALA A 16 24.35 -1.27 3.87
N ALA A 17 25.11 -0.97 4.93
CA ALA A 17 26.18 0.00 4.91
C ALA A 17 27.32 -0.40 3.96
N ASP A 18 27.66 -1.69 3.90
CA ASP A 18 28.67 -2.26 3.01
C ASP A 18 28.16 -2.45 1.56
N GLY A 19 26.90 -2.11 1.26
CA GLY A 19 26.28 -2.27 -0.06
C GLY A 19 25.95 -3.71 -0.46
N LEU A 20 26.11 -4.67 0.46
CA LEU A 20 25.81 -6.10 0.27
C LEU A 20 24.31 -6.42 0.37
N TYR A 21 23.52 -5.49 0.91
CA TYR A 21 22.06 -5.57 0.95
C TYR A 21 21.46 -4.23 0.57
N LYS A 22 20.48 -4.23 -0.34
CA LYS A 22 19.69 -3.05 -0.67
C LYS A 22 18.31 -3.18 -0.04
N PRO A 23 17.98 -2.39 1.00
CA PRO A 23 16.66 -2.41 1.60
C PRO A 23 15.60 -1.96 0.59
N GLN A 24 14.44 -2.62 0.61
CA GLN A 24 13.29 -2.17 -0.17
C GLN A 24 12.79 -0.82 0.32
N THR A 25 12.32 0.00 -0.60
CA THR A 25 11.50 1.17 -0.29
C THR A 25 10.13 0.73 0.22
N VAL A 26 9.42 1.64 0.90
CA VAL A 26 8.04 1.39 1.35
C VAL A 26 7.13 1.03 0.18
N ASP A 27 7.25 1.74 -0.96
CA ASP A 27 6.41 1.50 -2.13
C ASP A 27 6.67 0.12 -2.76
N GLU A 28 7.94 -0.29 -2.93
CA GLU A 28 8.29 -1.63 -3.44
C GLU A 28 7.74 -2.75 -2.53
N ALA A 29 7.84 -2.56 -1.21
CA ALA A 29 7.31 -3.55 -0.27
C ALA A 29 5.78 -3.57 -0.24
N VAL A 30 5.11 -2.43 -0.41
CA VAL A 30 3.65 -2.32 -0.51
C VAL A 30 3.14 -3.09 -1.72
N GLU A 31 3.80 -2.97 -2.87
CA GLU A 31 3.40 -3.69 -4.09
C GLU A 31 3.41 -5.21 -3.91
N ILE A 32 4.48 -5.76 -3.32
CA ILE A 32 4.61 -7.20 -3.06
C ILE A 32 3.64 -7.64 -1.97
N CYS A 33 3.53 -6.87 -0.88
CA CYS A 33 2.66 -7.23 0.23
C CYS A 33 1.19 -7.19 -0.17
N ALA A 34 0.77 -6.26 -1.04
CA ALA A 34 -0.58 -6.24 -1.60
C ALA A 34 -0.91 -7.55 -2.34
N GLU A 35 0.01 -8.06 -3.17
CA GLU A 35 -0.15 -9.35 -3.86
C GLU A 35 -0.28 -10.52 -2.89
N LEU A 36 0.60 -10.57 -1.88
CA LEU A 36 0.54 -11.61 -0.86
C LEU A 36 -0.77 -11.57 -0.08
N ILE A 37 -1.27 -10.37 0.25
CA ILE A 37 -2.54 -10.22 0.95
C ILE A 37 -3.70 -10.78 0.12
N GLU A 38 -3.78 -10.43 -1.17
CA GLU A 38 -4.82 -10.97 -2.06
C GLU A 38 -4.67 -12.49 -2.25
N PHE A 39 -3.43 -12.98 -2.36
CA PHE A 39 -3.13 -14.41 -2.49
C PHE A 39 -3.62 -15.24 -1.30
N TYR A 40 -3.37 -14.79 -0.06
CA TYR A 40 -3.83 -15.50 1.14
C TYR A 40 -5.34 -15.37 1.33
N ARG A 41 -5.90 -14.16 1.15
CA ARG A 41 -7.35 -13.92 1.26
C ARG A 41 -8.15 -14.76 0.27
N SER A 42 -7.70 -14.88 -0.98
CA SER A 42 -8.36 -15.70 -2.00
C SER A 42 -8.37 -17.20 -1.67
N ARG A 43 -7.54 -17.65 -0.73
CA ARG A 43 -7.47 -19.03 -0.23
C ARG A 43 -8.17 -19.22 1.11
N GLY A 44 -8.87 -18.20 1.60
CA GLY A 44 -9.51 -18.23 2.92
C GLY A 44 -8.51 -18.28 4.08
N ILE A 45 -7.26 -17.91 3.86
CA ILE A 45 -6.23 -17.88 4.90
C ILE A 45 -6.30 -16.53 5.61
N GLU A 46 -6.50 -16.57 6.93
CA GLU A 46 -6.54 -15.38 7.77
C GLU A 46 -5.13 -14.75 7.90
N ILE A 47 -5.05 -13.45 7.66
CA ILE A 47 -3.81 -12.67 7.85
C ILE A 47 -3.90 -11.97 9.19
N LEU A 48 -3.14 -12.43 10.17
CA LEU A 48 -3.16 -11.89 11.53
C LEU A 48 -2.63 -10.46 11.63
N ARG A 49 -1.61 -10.10 10.83
CA ARG A 49 -1.02 -8.76 10.84
C ARG A 49 -0.31 -8.41 9.53
N VAL A 50 -0.35 -7.13 9.17
CA VAL A 50 0.41 -6.53 8.07
C VAL A 50 1.17 -5.30 8.58
N GLY A 51 2.49 -5.27 8.35
CA GLY A 51 3.35 -4.18 8.81
C GLY A 51 3.77 -4.33 10.27
N LEU A 52 4.81 -3.60 10.66
CA LEU A 52 5.40 -3.68 11.99
C LEU A 52 4.67 -2.77 12.98
N HIS A 53 4.62 -3.17 14.25
CA HIS A 53 4.11 -2.30 15.31
C HIS A 53 5.06 -1.11 15.51
N SER A 54 4.52 0.09 15.46
CA SER A 54 5.29 1.33 15.59
C SER A 54 5.88 1.49 16.99
N SER A 55 5.14 1.14 18.05
CA SER A 55 5.54 1.39 19.45
C SER A 55 6.92 0.86 19.81
N ASP A 56 7.28 -0.33 19.34
CA ASP A 56 8.50 -1.01 19.78
C ASP A 56 9.73 -0.56 18.96
N LEU A 57 9.50 -0.12 17.73
CA LEU A 57 10.55 0.25 16.78
C LEU A 57 10.88 1.75 16.78
N THR A 58 9.87 2.60 16.97
CA THR A 58 10.02 4.07 16.96
C THR A 58 10.48 4.62 18.32
N GLN A 59 10.17 3.96 19.44
CA GLN A 59 10.60 4.44 20.75
C GLN A 59 12.13 4.41 20.94
N ASN A 60 12.83 3.57 20.18
CA ASN A 60 14.27 3.38 20.30
C ASN A 60 15.07 3.93 19.10
N ASP A 61 14.43 4.67 18.17
CA ASP A 61 15.02 5.08 16.88
C ASP A 61 15.80 3.94 16.21
N SER A 62 15.25 2.73 16.30
CA SER A 62 15.97 1.51 15.99
C SER A 62 15.99 1.20 14.49
N VAL A 63 15.10 1.83 13.72
CA VAL A 63 14.99 1.61 12.26
C VAL A 63 15.99 2.51 11.55
N VAL A 64 16.95 1.90 10.86
CA VAL A 64 17.99 2.59 10.10
C VAL A 64 17.54 2.82 8.65
N SER A 65 16.89 1.83 8.03
CA SER A 65 16.38 1.90 6.66
C SER A 65 15.40 0.76 6.35
N GLY A 66 14.84 0.75 5.14
CA GLY A 66 13.91 -0.28 4.67
C GLY A 66 12.44 0.16 4.73
N ALA A 67 11.55 -0.80 4.51
CA ALA A 67 10.14 -0.54 4.30
C ALA A 67 9.34 -0.41 5.61
N PHE A 68 9.71 0.58 6.42
CA PHE A 68 8.98 0.94 7.64
C PHE A 68 8.00 2.08 7.38
N HIS A 69 6.72 1.87 7.72
CA HIS A 69 5.72 2.94 7.75
C HIS A 69 4.68 2.62 8.84
N PRO A 70 4.30 3.59 9.70
CA PRO A 70 3.33 3.35 10.77
C PRO A 70 1.98 2.83 10.28
N ALA A 71 1.55 3.27 9.10
CA ALA A 71 0.32 2.84 8.44
C ALA A 71 0.56 1.84 7.28
N PHE A 72 1.62 1.01 7.36
CA PHE A 72 2.00 0.13 6.25
C PHE A 72 0.85 -0.79 5.79
N GLY A 73 0.07 -1.34 6.71
CA GLY A 73 -1.12 -2.13 6.38
C GLY A 73 -2.15 -1.32 5.56
N GLU A 74 -2.41 -0.07 5.93
CA GLU A 74 -3.32 0.81 5.19
C GLU A 74 -2.81 1.10 3.78
N LEU A 75 -1.49 1.29 3.61
CA LEU A 75 -0.87 1.46 2.29
C LEU A 75 -1.06 0.22 1.40
N CYS A 76 -0.93 -0.98 1.97
CA CYS A 76 -1.19 -2.22 1.23
C CYS A 76 -2.66 -2.34 0.81
N GLU A 77 -3.62 -2.05 1.70
CA GLU A 77 -5.04 -2.03 1.35
C GLU A 77 -5.38 -0.96 0.30
N SER A 78 -4.75 0.21 0.41
CA SER A 78 -4.86 1.30 -0.57
C SER A 78 -4.40 0.84 -1.95
N GLU A 79 -3.27 0.13 -2.04
CA GLU A 79 -2.75 -0.43 -3.29
C GLU A 79 -3.71 -1.49 -3.88
N ILE A 80 -4.26 -2.38 -3.04
CA ILE A 80 -5.27 -3.36 -3.46
C ILE A 80 -6.52 -2.67 -4.04
N ILE A 81 -7.02 -1.62 -3.39
CA ILE A 81 -8.18 -0.88 -3.88
C ILE A 81 -7.88 -0.19 -5.22
N TYR A 82 -6.70 0.40 -5.37
CA TYR A 82 -6.27 0.97 -6.66
C TYR A 82 -6.34 -0.09 -7.78
N ARG A 83 -5.76 -1.28 -7.56
CA ARG A 83 -5.74 -2.35 -8.57
C ARG A 83 -7.15 -2.77 -8.98
N LYS A 84 -8.05 -2.92 -8.01
CA LYS A 84 -9.47 -3.24 -8.26
C LYS A 84 -10.20 -2.15 -9.05
N LEU A 85 -9.97 -0.88 -8.74
CA LEU A 85 -10.57 0.23 -9.47
C LEU A 85 -10.02 0.32 -10.90
N ARG A 86 -8.71 0.17 -11.04
CA ARG A 86 -8.02 0.10 -12.34
C ARG A 86 -8.58 -1.01 -13.22
N GLU A 87 -8.74 -2.22 -12.68
CA GLU A 87 -9.36 -3.35 -13.38
C GLU A 87 -10.79 -3.04 -13.83
N LYS A 88 -11.62 -2.45 -12.96
CA LYS A 88 -12.98 -2.04 -13.32
C LYS A 88 -13.00 -1.02 -14.45
N ILE A 89 -12.13 -0.02 -14.41
CA ILE A 89 -12.00 0.99 -15.47
C ILE A 89 -11.66 0.32 -16.81
N ILE A 90 -10.69 -0.61 -16.80
CA ILE A 90 -10.27 -1.36 -17.99
C ILE A 90 -11.42 -2.23 -18.53
N GLN A 91 -12.09 -3.00 -17.66
CA GLN A 91 -13.20 -3.88 -18.03
C GLN A 91 -14.37 -3.11 -18.65
N ASN A 92 -14.68 -1.92 -18.11
CA ASN A 92 -15.74 -1.05 -18.62
C ASN A 92 -15.27 -0.18 -19.80
N LYS A 93 -14.02 -0.32 -20.25
CA LYS A 93 -13.41 0.43 -21.38
C LYS A 93 -13.56 1.95 -21.22
N ILE A 94 -13.48 2.45 -20.00
CA ILE A 94 -13.56 3.88 -19.71
C ILE A 94 -12.24 4.52 -20.14
N ARG A 95 -12.30 5.56 -20.98
CA ARG A 95 -11.11 6.22 -21.54
C ARG A 95 -11.08 7.74 -21.41
N SER A 96 -12.17 8.35 -20.95
CA SER A 96 -12.26 9.77 -20.67
C SER A 96 -13.54 10.09 -19.91
N GLY A 97 -13.62 11.30 -19.36
CA GLY A 97 -14.81 11.79 -18.65
C GLY A 97 -14.81 11.48 -17.16
N VAL A 98 -15.99 11.41 -16.56
CA VAL A 98 -16.13 11.24 -15.10
C VAL A 98 -16.41 9.79 -14.76
N PHE A 99 -15.54 9.18 -13.95
CA PHE A 99 -15.80 7.88 -13.34
C PHE A 99 -16.30 8.06 -11.91
N ALA A 100 -17.60 7.85 -11.72
CA ALA A 100 -18.27 7.99 -10.43
C ALA A 100 -18.58 6.63 -9.81
N PHE A 101 -18.26 6.46 -8.52
CA PHE A 101 -18.56 5.24 -7.78
C PHE A 101 -18.77 5.51 -6.29
N ALA A 102 -19.50 4.62 -5.63
CA ALA A 102 -19.69 4.66 -4.18
C ALA A 102 -18.67 3.75 -3.48
N VAL A 103 -18.20 4.18 -2.31
CA VAL A 103 -17.38 3.38 -1.39
C VAL A 103 -17.97 3.43 0.00
N ASN A 104 -17.61 2.47 0.84
CA ASN A 104 -17.90 2.55 2.27
C ASN A 104 -17.10 3.70 2.88
N ASP A 105 -17.69 4.43 3.83
CA ASP A 105 -17.02 5.52 4.56
C ASP A 105 -15.71 5.05 5.20
N ALA A 106 -15.68 3.83 5.73
CA ALA A 106 -14.48 3.22 6.32
C ALA A 106 -13.35 2.97 5.30
N ASP A 107 -13.67 2.96 4.01
CA ASP A 107 -12.73 2.72 2.92
C ASP A 107 -12.36 3.99 2.16
N ILE A 108 -12.92 5.16 2.49
CA ILE A 108 -12.65 6.43 1.79
C ILE A 108 -11.14 6.76 1.85
N SER A 109 -10.50 6.70 3.02
CA SER A 109 -9.07 7.01 3.17
C SER A 109 -8.21 6.15 2.24
N LYS A 110 -8.45 4.83 2.26
CA LYS A 110 -7.73 3.83 1.44
C LYS A 110 -8.04 3.97 -0.05
N THR A 111 -9.27 4.36 -0.39
CA THR A 111 -9.69 4.61 -1.77
C THR A 111 -9.00 5.83 -2.33
N VAL A 112 -8.99 6.93 -1.58
CA VAL A 112 -8.32 8.18 -1.98
C VAL A 112 -6.80 7.98 -2.04
N GLY A 113 -6.27 7.18 -1.10
CA GLY A 113 -4.86 6.91 -0.93
C GLY A 113 -4.14 8.07 -0.23
N GLN A 114 -3.01 7.75 0.41
CA GLN A 114 -2.19 8.75 1.10
C GLN A 114 -1.79 9.86 0.12
N LYS A 115 -1.97 11.14 0.52
CA LYS A 115 -1.75 12.31 -0.36
C LYS A 115 -2.54 12.25 -1.68
N LYS A 116 -3.70 11.60 -1.70
CA LYS A 116 -4.54 11.37 -2.89
C LYS A 116 -3.86 10.52 -3.97
N LYS A 117 -2.84 9.71 -3.63
CA LYS A 117 -2.02 8.95 -4.58
C LYS A 117 -2.86 8.10 -5.53
N ASN A 118 -3.86 7.38 -5.05
CA ASN A 118 -4.67 6.49 -5.88
C ASN A 118 -5.49 7.25 -6.92
N ILE A 119 -6.19 8.30 -6.49
CA ILE A 119 -7.05 9.11 -7.38
C ILE A 119 -6.21 9.75 -8.46
N LEU A 120 -5.15 10.45 -8.08
CA LEU A 120 -4.27 11.12 -9.04
C LEU A 120 -3.62 10.14 -10.02
N ARG A 121 -3.29 8.93 -9.56
CA ARG A 121 -2.70 7.88 -10.41
C ARG A 121 -3.70 7.35 -11.43
N LEU A 122 -4.96 7.11 -11.04
CA LEU A 122 -6.03 6.67 -11.95
C LEU A 122 -6.43 7.77 -12.95
N GLU A 123 -6.60 9.01 -12.48
CA GLU A 123 -6.94 10.15 -13.33
C GLU A 123 -5.89 10.36 -14.43
N LYS A 124 -4.62 10.32 -14.04
CA LYS A 124 -3.50 10.44 -14.98
C LYS A 124 -3.40 9.26 -15.94
N GLU A 125 -3.62 8.03 -15.48
CA GLU A 125 -3.46 6.82 -16.29
C GLU A 125 -4.55 6.70 -17.38
N PHE A 126 -5.77 7.14 -17.09
CA PHE A 126 -6.93 6.94 -17.98
C PHE A 126 -7.53 8.23 -18.55
N ASP A 127 -6.94 9.40 -18.26
CA ASP A 127 -7.47 10.72 -18.65
C ASP A 127 -8.93 10.93 -18.21
N ILE A 128 -9.20 10.56 -16.95
CA ILE A 128 -10.53 10.64 -16.33
C ILE A 128 -10.53 11.57 -15.11
N GLN A 129 -11.72 11.96 -14.67
CA GLN A 129 -11.95 12.57 -13.35
C GLN A 129 -12.62 11.55 -12.43
N ILE A 130 -12.12 11.38 -11.22
CA ILE A 130 -12.74 10.48 -10.25
C ILE A 130 -13.74 11.25 -9.38
N LYS A 131 -14.95 10.70 -9.23
CA LYS A 131 -15.96 11.22 -8.32
C LYS A 131 -16.42 10.14 -7.34
N ILE A 132 -16.09 10.31 -6.06
CA ILE A 132 -16.58 9.43 -5.00
C ILE A 132 -17.96 9.92 -4.55
N LEU A 133 -18.96 9.06 -4.70
CA LEU A 133 -20.32 9.30 -4.24
C LEU A 133 -20.46 8.86 -2.77
N LYS A 134 -21.06 9.71 -1.93
CA LYS A 134 -21.46 9.29 -0.58
C LYS A 134 -22.60 8.30 -0.71
N LYS A 135 -22.54 7.19 0.04
CA LYS A 135 -23.73 6.37 0.26
C LYS A 135 -24.73 7.22 1.07
N LEU A 136 -25.97 7.30 0.58
CA LEU A 136 -27.09 7.85 1.35
C LEU A 136 -27.49 6.86 2.44
#